data_AF-A0A7J4FU58-F1
#
_entry.id   AF-A0A7J4FU58-F1
#
_cell.length_a   1.000
_cell.length_b   1.000
_cell.length_c   1.000
_cell.angle_alpha   90.00
_cell.angle_beta   90.00
_cell.angle_gamma   90.00
#
_symmetry.space_group_name_H-M   'P 1'
#
loop_
_entity.id
_entity.type
_entity.pdbx_description
1 polymer ?
#
loop_
_entity_poly.entity_id
_entity_poly.type
_entity_poly.pdbx_seq_one_letter_code
_entity_poly.pdbx_strand_id
1 'polypeptide(L)'
;DNNTCSKPDGWNDAGTTGCTYSCPTLTGDLNRDGRVTTADAVIALDIAAGSRECDPAADVDGDGEVTSLDALLILQAAAGNIEL
;
A
#
# COMPACT_ATOMS: atom_id res chain seq x y z
N ASP A 1 -15.42 15.79 -10.70
CA ASP A 1 -14.50 16.42 -9.73
C ASP A 1 -13.67 15.29 -9.14
N ASN A 2 -12.49 14.97 -9.69
CA ASN A 2 -11.80 13.73 -9.31
C ASN A 2 -10.29 13.76 -9.62
N ASN A 3 -9.55 14.61 -8.91
CA ASN A 3 -8.08 14.53 -8.91
C ASN A 3 -7.67 13.26 -8.15
N THR A 4 -7.63 12.14 -8.87
CA THR A 4 -7.21 10.85 -8.32
C THR A 4 -5.70 10.67 -8.49
N CYS A 5 -5.08 9.87 -7.63
CA CYS A 5 -3.63 9.61 -7.64
C CYS A 5 -3.15 9.03 -9.00
N SER A 6 -4.08 8.55 -9.85
CA SER A 6 -3.86 8.00 -11.20
C SER A 6 -4.20 8.93 -12.37
N LYS A 7 -4.81 10.10 -12.13
CA LYS A 7 -5.19 11.04 -13.20
C LYS A 7 -5.19 12.51 -12.69
N PRO A 8 -4.06 13.22 -12.81
CA PRO A 8 -4.03 14.64 -12.49
C PRO A 8 -4.73 15.43 -13.59
N ASP A 9 -5.95 15.92 -13.34
CA ASP A 9 -6.72 16.74 -14.28
C ASP A 9 -6.18 18.19 -14.42
N GLY A 10 -4.89 18.39 -14.18
CA GLY A 10 -4.16 19.63 -14.51
C GLY A 10 -4.59 20.88 -13.73
N TRP A 11 -5.29 20.72 -12.61
CA TRP A 11 -5.62 21.84 -11.74
C TRP A 11 -4.35 22.31 -11.02
N ASN A 12 -4.14 23.62 -11.13
CA ASN A 12 -3.11 24.39 -10.51
C ASN A 12 -3.38 24.50 -9.00
N ASP A 13 -2.74 23.65 -8.20
CA ASP A 13 -2.69 23.74 -6.73
C ASP A 13 -1.82 24.93 -6.25
N ALA A 14 -1.97 26.08 -6.91
CA ALA A 14 -1.27 27.32 -6.63
C ALA A 14 -1.68 27.85 -5.25
N GLY A 15 -0.92 27.45 -4.22
CA GLY A 15 -1.04 27.98 -2.85
C GLY A 15 -1.29 26.94 -1.75
N THR A 16 -1.38 25.65 -2.08
CA THR A 16 -1.54 24.59 -1.05
C THR A 16 -0.23 23.85 -0.82
N THR A 17 0.32 23.93 0.40
CA THR A 17 1.37 23.01 0.85
C THR A 17 0.74 21.66 1.21
N GLY A 18 0.89 20.68 0.31
CA GLY A 18 0.45 19.29 0.50
C GLY A 18 -0.74 18.88 -0.36
N CYS A 19 -0.79 17.61 -0.76
CA CYS A 19 -1.91 17.02 -1.49
C CYS A 19 -3.19 17.15 -0.64
N THR A 20 -4.23 17.81 -1.15
CA THR A 20 -5.52 17.98 -0.47
C THR A 20 -6.34 16.69 -0.39
N TYR A 21 -5.95 15.66 -1.14
CA TYR A 21 -6.45 14.29 -1.01
C TYR A 21 -5.42 13.43 -0.28
N SER A 22 -5.73 13.07 0.96
CA SER A 22 -5.12 11.91 1.60
C SER A 22 -5.57 10.68 0.82
N CYS A 23 -4.69 10.10 -0.02
CA CYS A 23 -4.99 8.79 -0.63
C CYS A 23 -5.24 7.83 0.56
N PRO A 24 -6.36 7.11 0.62
CA PRO A 24 -6.55 6.06 1.63
C PRO A 24 -5.34 5.13 1.55
N THR A 25 -4.74 4.79 2.69
CA THR A 25 -3.71 3.75 2.73
C THR A 25 -4.35 2.47 2.20
N LEU A 26 -3.98 2.07 0.99
CA LEU A 26 -4.45 0.83 0.40
C LEU A 26 -3.76 -0.31 1.15
N THR A 27 -4.54 -1.13 1.85
CA THR A 27 -4.03 -2.31 2.55
C THR A 27 -3.24 -3.17 1.57
N GLY A 28 -2.00 -3.51 1.92
CA GLY A 28 -1.06 -4.23 1.07
C GLY A 28 -0.29 -3.39 0.03
N ASP A 29 -0.49 -2.06 -0.07
CA ASP A 29 0.35 -1.15 -0.89
C ASP A 29 1.41 -0.48 0.00
N LEU A 30 2.59 -1.08 0.06
CA LEU A 30 3.65 -0.72 1.00
C LEU A 30 4.70 0.19 0.36
N ASN A 31 4.71 0.31 -0.96
CA ASN A 31 5.53 1.28 -1.67
C ASN A 31 4.76 2.57 -2.04
N ARG A 32 3.44 2.60 -1.83
CA ARG A 32 2.51 3.72 -2.09
C ARG A 32 2.47 4.13 -3.56
N ASP A 33 2.61 3.16 -4.47
CA ASP A 33 2.49 3.38 -5.92
C ASP A 33 1.03 3.27 -6.42
N GLY A 34 0.10 2.97 -5.51
CA GLY A 34 -1.32 2.83 -5.77
C GLY A 34 -1.71 1.45 -6.30
N ARG A 35 -0.81 0.46 -6.25
CA ARG A 35 -1.04 -0.90 -6.76
C ARG A 35 -0.47 -1.92 -5.79
N VAL A 36 -1.24 -2.96 -5.49
CA VAL A 36 -0.73 -4.13 -4.76
C VAL A 36 0.00 -5.04 -5.74
N THR A 37 1.31 -5.17 -5.57
CA THR A 37 2.19 -5.94 -6.46
C THR A 37 3.13 -6.86 -5.69
N THR A 38 3.96 -7.63 -6.41
CA THR A 38 5.01 -8.43 -5.79
C THR A 38 6.04 -7.57 -5.06
N ALA A 39 6.18 -6.28 -5.39
CA ALA A 39 7.08 -5.38 -4.68
C ALA A 39 6.63 -5.18 -3.23
N ASP A 40 5.33 -5.06 -3.00
CA ASP A 40 4.76 -4.90 -1.67
C ASP A 40 4.91 -6.17 -0.84
N ALA A 41 4.76 -7.34 -1.45
CA ALA A 41 5.01 -8.62 -0.77
C ALA A 41 6.47 -8.73 -0.27
N VAL A 42 7.44 -8.21 -1.03
CA VAL A 42 8.85 -8.17 -0.58
C VAL A 42 9.02 -7.21 0.59
N ILE A 43 8.37 -6.05 0.56
CA ILE A 43 8.41 -5.09 1.67
C ILE A 43 7.79 -5.68 2.94
N ALA A 44 6.65 -6.38 2.83
CA ALA A 44 6.02 -7.07 3.95
C ALA A 44 6.96 -8.14 4.55
N LEU A 45 7.67 -8.88 3.69
CA LEU A 45 8.64 -9.87 4.14
C LEU A 45 9.84 -9.22 4.86
N ASP A 46 10.34 -8.08 4.39
CA ASP A 46 11.39 -7.32 5.06
C ASP A 46 10.95 -6.82 6.45
N ILE A 47 9.67 -6.42 6.58
CA ILE A 47 9.06 -6.03 7.87
C ILE A 47 8.98 -7.24 8.80
N ALA A 48 8.44 -8.37 8.32
CA ALA A 48 8.34 -9.60 9.09
C ALA A 48 9.72 -10.14 9.54
N ALA A 49 10.76 -9.90 8.74
CA ALA A 49 12.15 -10.22 9.08
C ALA A 49 12.81 -9.20 10.03
N GLY A 50 12.11 -8.12 10.42
CA GLY A 50 12.65 -7.04 11.23
C GLY A 50 13.74 -6.21 10.54
N SER A 51 13.85 -6.32 9.21
CA SER A 51 14.82 -5.59 8.39
C SER A 51 14.30 -4.20 7.98
N ARG A 52 13.03 -3.90 8.28
CA ARG A 52 12.37 -2.63 7.99
C ARG A 52 11.41 -2.25 9.12
N GLU A 53 11.10 -0.96 9.23
CA GLU A 53 10.09 -0.44 10.18
C GLU A 53 8.69 -1.00 9.87
N CYS A 54 7.91 -1.29 10.93
CA CYS A 54 6.55 -1.79 10.78
C CYS A 54 5.66 -0.78 10.05
N ASP A 55 4.88 -1.28 9.08
CA ASP A 55 3.82 -0.53 8.40
C ASP A 55 2.48 -1.22 8.69
N PRO A 56 1.50 -0.53 9.29
CA PRO A 56 0.17 -1.09 9.53
C PRO A 56 -0.56 -1.57 8.27
N ALA A 57 -0.21 -1.04 7.09
CA ALA A 57 -0.77 -1.53 5.83
C ALA A 57 -0.27 -2.94 5.45
N ALA A 58 0.76 -3.44 6.15
CA ALA A 58 1.32 -4.77 5.91
C ALA A 58 0.65 -5.87 6.73
N ASP A 59 -0.16 -5.55 7.74
CA ASP A 59 -1.00 -6.50 8.48
C ASP A 59 -2.33 -6.63 7.72
N VAL A 60 -2.37 -7.59 6.79
CA VAL A 60 -3.49 -7.74 5.84
C VAL A 60 -4.46 -8.83 6.26
N ASP A 61 -4.09 -9.70 7.20
CA ASP A 61 -5.02 -10.63 7.84
C ASP A 61 -5.68 -10.06 9.10
N GLY A 62 -5.15 -8.96 9.65
CA GLY A 62 -5.72 -8.21 10.76
C GLY A 62 -5.49 -8.87 12.12
N ASP A 63 -4.47 -9.71 12.25
CA ASP A 63 -4.14 -10.39 13.50
C ASP A 63 -3.31 -9.52 14.47
N GLY A 64 -2.84 -8.36 13.99
CA GLY A 64 -2.06 -7.39 14.76
C GLY A 64 -0.54 -7.59 14.66
N GLU A 65 -0.06 -8.59 13.92
CA GLU A 65 1.35 -8.84 13.64
C GLU A 65 1.60 -8.81 12.14
N VAL A 66 2.81 -8.39 11.72
CA VAL A 66 3.22 -8.51 10.30
C VAL A 66 4.13 -9.71 10.18
N THR A 67 3.64 -10.75 9.51
CA THR A 67 4.34 -12.02 9.38
C THR A 67 4.55 -12.41 7.90
N SER A 68 5.20 -13.55 7.67
CA SER A 68 5.29 -14.11 6.33
C SER A 68 3.92 -14.51 5.74
N LEU A 69 2.88 -14.65 6.58
CA LEU A 69 1.52 -14.90 6.12
C LEU A 69 0.97 -13.69 5.37
N ASP A 70 1.15 -12.48 5.90
CA ASP A 70 0.74 -11.25 5.23
C ASP A 70 1.44 -11.04 3.90
N ALA A 71 2.76 -11.26 3.87
CA ALA A 71 3.53 -11.21 2.64
C ALA A 71 2.99 -12.20 1.58
N LEU A 72 2.56 -13.39 2.01
CA LEU A 72 1.93 -14.36 1.12
C LEU A 72 0.56 -13.88 0.63
N LEU A 73 -0.28 -13.30 1.51
CA LEU A 73 -1.58 -12.76 1.13
C LEU A 73 -1.45 -11.62 0.12
N ILE A 74 -0.52 -10.69 0.33
CA ILE A 74 -0.18 -9.62 -0.62
C ILE A 74 0.28 -10.22 -1.96
N LEU A 75 1.10 -11.27 -1.95
CA LEU A 75 1.52 -11.96 -3.17
C LEU A 75 0.35 -12.63 -3.91
N GLN A 76 -0.59 -13.25 -3.19
CA GLN A 76 -1.80 -13.83 -3.78
C GLN A 76 -2.70 -12.75 -4.37
N ALA A 77 -2.84 -11.62 -3.70
CA ALA A 77 -3.63 -10.49 -4.19
C ALA A 77 -3.00 -9.86 -5.45
N ALA A 78 -1.67 -9.70 -5.47
CA ALA A 78 -0.93 -9.25 -6.64
C ALA A 78 -1.07 -10.20 -7.84
N ALA A 79 -1.25 -11.50 -7.59
CA ALA A 79 -1.53 -12.50 -8.61
C ALA A 79 -3.01 -12.54 -9.05
N GLY A 80 -3.90 -11.80 -8.38
CA GLY A 80 -5.34 -11.81 -8.62
C GLY A 80 -6.05 -13.06 -8.11
N ASN A 81 -5.43 -13.80 -7.18
CA ASN A 81 -6.01 -15.00 -6.59
C ASN A 81 -6.98 -14.69 -5.44
N ILE A 82 -6.79 -13.55 -4.76
CA ILE A 82 -7.61 -13.08 -3.65
C ILE A 82 -7.78 -11.54 -3.71
N GLU A 83 -8.70 -11.02 -2.91
CA GLU A 83 -8.89 -9.59 -2.62
C GLU A 83 -8.53 -9.35 -1.13
N LEU A 84 -7.89 -8.22 -0.81
CA LEU A 84 -7.48 -7.82 0.53
C LEU A 84 -8.51 -6.91 1.19
#